data_AF-A0A7W7T8Q2-F1
#
_entry.id   AF-A0A7W7T8Q2-F1
#
_cell.length_a   1.000
_cell.length_b   1.000
_cell.length_c   1.000
_cell.angle_alpha   90.00
_cell.angle_beta   90.00
_cell.angle_gamma   90.00
#
_symmetry.space_group_name_H-M   'P 1'
#
loop_
_entity.id
_entity.type
_entity.pdbx_description
1 polymer ?
#
loop_
_entity_poly.entity_id
_entity_poly.type
_entity_poly.pdbx_seq_one_letter_code
_entity_poly.pdbx_strand_id
1 'polypeptide(L)'
;MTSEFPSGKPLFSLLEGTRVSAGRHRLTVHGRWADIDVEDDSPLVREALYRMSLGPVSLEHIPVLFAEYNRWLADGFCGPEWPRLKLALDGLGGCVVPSLGLHDGAGPTLSLVAVVGHAEFHWPSIDDKECVELLPGTRIGEYDGERALLRRGAPYAVVLHRAPADRIAELLANGPTTVVELADRLGVDRPLVADVVAYLASAGVLYATDQFPPGGDPPYRR
;
A
#
# COMPACT_ATOMS: atom_id res chain seq x y z
N MET A 1 4.68 3.21 20.81
CA MET A 1 5.44 3.50 19.58
C MET A 1 4.69 2.77 18.47
N THR A 2 3.90 3.50 17.69
CA THR A 2 3.29 2.98 16.48
C THR A 2 4.42 2.66 15.50
N SER A 3 4.46 1.43 15.00
CA SER A 3 5.47 0.99 14.04
C SER A 3 5.29 1.79 12.75
N GLU A 4 6.36 2.43 12.25
CA GLU A 4 6.36 3.07 10.93
C GLU A 4 6.30 2.03 9.80
N PHE A 5 6.55 0.75 10.12
CA PHE A 5 6.43 -0.37 9.20
C PHE A 5 5.16 -1.17 9.47
N PRO A 6 4.44 -1.58 8.41
CA PRO A 6 3.25 -2.42 8.55
C PRO A 6 3.61 -3.78 9.14
N SER A 7 2.63 -4.38 9.81
CA SER A 7 2.74 -5.75 10.35
C SER A 7 2.63 -6.83 9.27
N GLY A 8 1.84 -6.57 8.22
CA GLY A 8 1.84 -7.33 6.99
C GLY A 8 3.11 -7.08 6.20
N LYS A 9 3.21 -7.69 5.01
CA LYS A 9 4.42 -7.61 4.19
C LYS A 9 4.27 -6.57 3.08
N PRO A 10 4.98 -5.43 3.12
CA PRO A 10 5.15 -4.55 1.98
C PRO A 10 5.63 -5.31 0.76
N LEU A 11 4.91 -5.17 -0.34
CA LEU A 11 5.33 -5.68 -1.64
C LEU A 11 5.25 -4.54 -2.67
N PHE A 12 6.22 -4.50 -3.56
CA PHE A 12 6.29 -3.51 -4.63
C PHE A 12 6.50 -4.23 -5.96
N SER A 13 5.82 -3.76 -6.99
CA SER A 13 6.01 -4.21 -8.36
C SER A 13 5.88 -3.03 -9.32
N LEU A 14 6.26 -3.24 -10.58
CA LEU A 14 5.94 -2.29 -11.64
C LEU A 14 4.56 -2.60 -12.23
N LEU A 15 3.84 -1.55 -12.60
CA LEU A 15 2.55 -1.66 -13.31
C LEU A 15 2.73 -2.48 -14.59
N GLU A 16 1.73 -3.31 -14.92
CA GLU A 16 1.76 -4.10 -16.14
C GLU A 16 2.05 -3.23 -17.38
N GLY A 17 2.92 -3.74 -18.26
CA GLY A 17 3.39 -3.02 -19.44
C GLY A 17 4.54 -2.04 -19.19
N THR A 18 4.89 -1.77 -17.93
CA THR A 18 6.05 -0.95 -17.59
C THR A 18 7.35 -1.69 -17.88
N ARG A 19 8.34 -1.00 -18.46
CA ARG A 19 9.65 -1.58 -18.81
C ARG A 19 10.78 -0.73 -18.27
N VAL A 20 11.88 -1.37 -17.88
CA VAL A 20 13.08 -0.69 -17.38
C VAL A 20 14.20 -0.82 -18.43
N SER A 21 14.73 0.33 -18.86
CA SER A 21 15.86 0.42 -19.78
C SER A 21 17.10 0.93 -19.04
N ALA A 22 18.08 0.07 -18.88
CA ALA A 22 19.34 0.39 -18.20
C ALA A 22 20.46 0.70 -19.21
N GLY A 23 20.84 1.98 -19.33
CA GLY A 23 22.06 2.41 -20.00
C GLY A 23 23.26 2.49 -19.05
N ARG A 24 24.44 2.83 -19.58
CA ARG A 24 25.69 2.97 -18.78
C ARG A 24 25.57 4.00 -17.65
N HIS A 25 24.84 5.10 -17.88
CA HIS A 25 24.68 6.22 -16.93
C HIS A 25 23.26 6.80 -16.94
N ARG A 26 22.29 6.02 -17.42
CA ARG A 26 20.88 6.42 -17.46
C ARG A 26 20.02 5.22 -17.15
N LEU A 27 19.00 5.45 -16.35
CA LEU A 27 17.98 4.47 -16.04
C LEU A 27 16.65 5.11 -16.41
N THR A 28 15.94 4.51 -17.36
CA THR A 28 14.66 5.04 -17.85
C THR A 28 13.58 4.00 -17.61
N VAL A 29 12.47 4.41 -17.00
CA VAL A 29 11.26 3.61 -16.83
C VAL A 29 10.25 4.04 -17.88
N HIS A 30 9.90 3.12 -18.78
CA HIS A 30 8.89 3.31 -19.81
C HIS A 30 7.53 2.90 -19.24
N GLY A 31 6.73 3.88 -18.86
CA GLY A 31 5.42 3.68 -18.23
C GLY A 31 4.25 3.89 -19.19
N ARG A 32 3.04 3.66 -18.66
CA ARG A 32 1.78 3.89 -19.39
C ARG A 32 1.56 5.36 -19.77
N TRP A 33 1.98 6.29 -18.92
CA TRP A 33 1.70 7.72 -19.09
C TRP A 33 2.88 8.49 -19.69
N ALA A 34 4.11 8.10 -19.39
CA ALA A 34 5.32 8.75 -19.86
C ALA A 34 6.54 7.84 -19.70
N ASP A 35 7.60 8.18 -20.42
CA ASP A 35 8.96 7.74 -20.10
C ASP A 35 9.50 8.62 -18.97
N ILE A 36 10.09 7.98 -17.95
CA ILE A 36 10.58 8.62 -16.73
C ILE A 36 12.07 8.34 -16.63
N ASP A 37 12.89 9.38 -16.69
CA ASP A 37 14.32 9.27 -16.37
C ASP A 37 14.48 9.24 -14.85
N VAL A 38 15.08 8.16 -14.35
CA VAL A 38 15.33 7.96 -12.93
C VAL A 38 16.61 8.67 -12.56
N GLU A 39 16.51 9.67 -11.69
CA GLU A 39 17.66 10.50 -11.28
C GLU A 39 18.72 9.68 -10.52
N ASP A 40 18.28 8.73 -9.68
CA ASP A 40 19.17 7.85 -8.93
C ASP A 40 19.40 6.52 -9.68
N ASP A 41 20.56 6.40 -10.31
CA ASP A 41 20.95 5.19 -11.03
C ASP A 41 21.84 4.23 -10.21
N SER A 42 21.80 4.35 -8.88
CA SER A 42 22.59 3.50 -7.99
C SER A 42 22.27 2.01 -8.10
N PRO A 43 23.22 1.13 -7.68
CA PRO A 43 22.97 -0.31 -7.64
C PRO A 43 21.72 -0.69 -6.84
N LEU A 44 21.39 0.06 -5.79
CA LEU A 44 20.18 -0.15 -4.99
C LEU A 44 18.91 0.05 -5.82
N VAL A 45 18.77 1.20 -6.48
CA VAL A 45 17.58 1.51 -7.28
C VAL A 45 17.48 0.58 -8.48
N ARG A 46 18.61 0.27 -9.15
CA ARG A 46 18.64 -0.68 -10.26
C ARG A 46 18.18 -2.07 -9.84
N GLU A 47 18.66 -2.57 -8.71
CA GLU A 47 18.28 -3.88 -8.18
C GLU A 47 16.81 -3.90 -7.76
N ALA A 48 16.31 -2.83 -7.11
CA ALA A 48 14.91 -2.71 -6.73
C ALA A 48 14.00 -2.76 -7.97
N LEU A 49 14.27 -1.94 -8.99
CA LEU A 49 13.48 -1.91 -10.23
C LEU A 49 13.57 -3.21 -11.02
N TYR A 50 14.74 -3.86 -11.04
CA TYR A 50 14.88 -5.18 -11.63
C TYR A 50 13.96 -6.19 -10.93
N ARG A 51 13.99 -6.28 -9.60
CA ARG A 51 13.12 -7.22 -8.85
C ARG A 51 11.64 -6.89 -9.03
N MET A 52 11.27 -5.61 -8.98
CA MET A 52 9.88 -5.16 -9.18
C MET A 52 9.36 -5.47 -10.59
N SER A 53 10.24 -5.52 -11.60
CA SER A 53 9.87 -5.94 -12.96
C SER A 53 9.56 -7.44 -13.08
N LEU A 54 10.01 -8.25 -12.12
CA LEU A 54 9.72 -9.68 -12.03
C LEU A 54 8.41 -9.97 -11.28
N GLY A 55 7.80 -8.96 -10.65
CA GLY A 55 6.56 -9.08 -9.89
C GLY A 55 6.67 -8.51 -8.46
N PRO A 56 5.64 -8.74 -7.63
CA PRO A 56 5.59 -8.22 -6.26
C PRO A 56 6.74 -8.75 -5.40
N VAL A 57 7.57 -7.84 -4.89
CA VAL A 57 8.74 -8.15 -4.07
C VAL A 57 8.78 -7.32 -2.80
N SER A 58 9.25 -7.91 -1.69
CA SER A 58 9.63 -7.12 -0.51
C SER A 58 11.04 -6.54 -0.71
N LEU A 59 11.13 -5.21 -0.74
CA LEU A 59 12.39 -4.50 -0.96
C LEU A 59 13.32 -4.59 0.25
N GLU A 60 12.79 -4.87 1.45
CA GLU A 60 13.59 -5.07 2.67
C GLU A 60 14.60 -6.22 2.54
N HIS A 61 14.38 -7.14 1.60
CA HIS A 61 15.29 -8.26 1.30
C HIS A 61 16.43 -7.89 0.36
N ILE A 62 16.58 -6.63 -0.04
CA ILE A 62 17.80 -6.15 -0.68
C ILE A 62 18.86 -6.00 0.43
N PRO A 63 20.07 -6.59 0.29
CA PRO A 63 21.02 -6.71 1.40
C PRO A 63 21.32 -5.42 2.17
N VAL A 64 21.43 -4.28 1.45
CA VAL A 64 21.67 -2.98 2.10
C VAL A 64 20.47 -2.53 2.93
N LEU A 65 19.25 -2.68 2.43
CA LEU A 65 18.00 -2.34 3.13
C LEU A 65 17.72 -3.29 4.30
N PHE A 66 18.07 -4.56 4.15
CA PHE A 66 17.96 -5.55 5.22
C PHE A 66 18.86 -5.17 6.41
N ALA A 67 20.09 -4.75 6.13
CA ALA A 67 20.99 -4.28 7.17
C ALA A 67 20.44 -3.01 7.86
N GLU A 68 19.86 -2.07 7.11
CA GLU A 68 19.23 -0.88 7.69
C GLU A 68 18.01 -1.24 8.54
N TYR A 69 17.15 -2.13 8.07
CA TYR A 69 15.98 -2.60 8.79
C TYR A 69 16.35 -3.25 10.13
N ASN A 70 17.38 -4.11 10.14
CA ASN A 70 17.86 -4.71 11.39
C ASN A 70 18.47 -3.68 12.36
N ARG A 71 19.15 -2.65 11.85
CA ARG A 71 19.63 -1.54 12.69
C ARG A 71 18.46 -0.78 13.30
N TRP A 72 17.48 -0.40 12.47
CA TRP A 72 16.26 0.27 12.93
C TRP A 72 15.53 -0.52 14.02
N LEU A 73 15.40 -1.85 13.88
CA LEU A 73 14.83 -2.70 14.93
C LEU A 73 15.65 -2.71 16.23
N ALA A 74 16.97 -2.54 16.15
CA ALA A 74 17.86 -2.60 17.29
C ALA A 74 17.97 -1.26 18.05
N ASP A 75 18.05 -0.13 17.34
CA ASP A 75 18.36 1.18 17.91
C ASP A 75 17.43 2.33 17.46
N GLY A 76 16.45 2.04 16.59
CA GLY A 76 15.49 3.01 16.08
C GLY A 76 16.03 3.93 14.97
N PHE A 77 17.27 3.72 14.51
CA PHE A 77 17.87 4.56 13.46
C PHE A 77 17.55 4.02 12.06
N CYS A 78 16.76 4.78 11.30
CA CYS A 78 16.57 4.55 9.87
C CYS A 78 17.76 5.13 9.10
N GLY A 79 18.48 4.29 8.35
CA GLY A 79 19.59 4.74 7.52
C GLY A 79 19.12 5.47 6.25
N PRO A 80 20.05 6.05 5.48
CA PRO A 80 19.71 6.91 4.35
C PRO A 80 19.20 6.16 3.11
N GLU A 81 19.37 4.83 3.04
CA GLU A 81 19.09 4.07 1.82
C GLU A 81 17.58 3.87 1.60
N TRP A 82 16.80 3.72 2.68
CA TRP A 82 15.34 3.67 2.60
C TRP A 82 14.72 4.99 2.09
N PRO A 83 15.00 6.16 2.69
CA PRO A 83 14.51 7.45 2.17
C PRO A 83 14.96 7.70 0.72
N ARG A 84 16.20 7.34 0.38
CA ARG A 84 16.74 7.47 -0.97
C ARG A 84 15.94 6.63 -1.97
N LEU A 85 15.70 5.35 -1.67
CA LEU A 85 14.88 4.50 -2.53
C LEU A 85 13.44 5.00 -2.61
N LYS A 86 12.85 5.45 -1.49
CA LYS A 86 11.49 6.00 -1.48
C LYS A 86 11.36 7.18 -2.43
N LEU A 87 12.32 8.12 -2.40
CA LEU A 87 12.34 9.25 -3.33
C LEU A 87 12.41 8.80 -4.79
N ALA A 88 13.24 7.80 -5.10
CA ALA A 88 13.32 7.25 -6.45
C ALA A 88 11.99 6.60 -6.89
N LEU A 89 11.33 5.86 -6.00
CA LEU A 89 10.03 5.23 -6.29
C LEU A 89 8.90 6.26 -6.42
N ASP A 90 8.91 7.32 -5.62
CA ASP A 90 7.93 8.41 -5.71
C ASP A 90 8.03 9.14 -7.04
N GLY A 91 9.25 9.31 -7.56
CA GLY A 91 9.48 9.86 -8.90
C GLY A 91 8.89 9.02 -10.05
N LEU A 92 8.57 7.75 -9.81
CA LEU A 92 7.94 6.88 -10.81
C LEU A 92 6.41 6.98 -10.82
N GLY A 93 5.82 7.57 -9.78
CA GLY A 93 4.37 7.75 -9.64
C GLY A 93 3.56 6.49 -9.93
N GLY A 94 2.63 6.59 -10.88
CA GLY A 94 1.70 5.52 -11.23
C GLY A 94 2.34 4.25 -11.82
N CYS A 95 3.64 4.26 -12.11
CA CYS A 95 4.35 3.06 -12.56
C CYS A 95 4.60 2.06 -11.42
N VAL A 96 4.47 2.46 -10.16
CA VAL A 96 4.65 1.59 -8.99
C VAL A 96 3.30 1.04 -8.55
N VAL A 97 3.26 -0.26 -8.25
CA VAL A 97 2.10 -0.94 -7.66
C VAL A 97 2.47 -1.38 -6.24
N PRO A 98 2.15 -0.56 -5.22
CA PRO A 98 2.22 -0.97 -3.82
C PRO A 98 1.20 -2.08 -3.56
N SER A 99 1.60 -3.10 -2.82
CA SER A 99 0.76 -4.24 -2.47
C SER A 99 1.03 -4.66 -1.04
N LEU A 100 0.00 -5.11 -0.35
CA LEU A 100 0.15 -5.73 0.96
C LEU A 100 0.10 -7.24 0.77
N GLY A 101 1.10 -7.96 1.26
CA GLY A 101 1.10 -9.43 1.36
C GLY A 101 0.93 -9.91 2.79
N LEU A 102 0.60 -11.20 2.93
CA LEU A 102 0.69 -11.90 4.21
C LEU A 102 2.06 -12.61 4.31
N HIS A 103 2.46 -13.00 5.52
CA HIS A 103 3.70 -13.76 5.76
C HIS A 103 3.60 -15.25 5.37
N ASP A 104 2.63 -15.61 4.53
CA ASP A 104 2.35 -16.98 4.10
C ASP A 104 2.96 -17.34 2.73
N GLY A 105 3.54 -16.36 2.03
CA GLY A 105 4.16 -16.56 0.73
C GLY A 105 3.18 -16.70 -0.45
N ALA A 106 1.88 -16.60 -0.22
CA ALA A 106 0.85 -16.76 -1.27
C ALA A 106 0.54 -15.46 -2.05
N GLY A 107 1.47 -14.49 -2.03
CA GLY A 107 1.38 -13.24 -2.77
C GLY A 107 0.59 -12.12 -2.07
N PRO A 108 0.17 -11.09 -2.80
CA PRO A 108 -0.62 -9.98 -2.25
C PRO A 108 -1.99 -10.43 -1.70
N THR A 109 -2.48 -9.73 -0.67
CA THR A 109 -3.90 -9.71 -0.25
C THR A 109 -4.65 -8.57 -0.95
N LEU A 110 -3.98 -7.44 -1.19
CA LEU A 110 -4.47 -6.32 -2.00
C LEU A 110 -3.33 -5.65 -2.76
N SER A 111 -3.67 -4.95 -3.85
CA SER A 111 -2.76 -4.15 -4.66
C SER A 111 -3.38 -2.80 -5.01
N LEU A 112 -2.58 -1.74 -4.99
CA LEU A 112 -2.99 -0.41 -5.43
C LEU A 112 -2.54 -0.20 -6.87
N VAL A 113 -3.48 -0.29 -7.81
CA VAL A 113 -3.20 -0.13 -9.24
C VAL A 113 -3.52 1.29 -9.63
N ALA A 114 -2.49 2.06 -10.02
CA ALA A 114 -2.65 3.47 -10.33
C ALA A 114 -3.55 3.69 -11.55
N VAL A 115 -4.47 4.66 -11.45
CA VAL A 115 -5.32 5.12 -12.56
C VAL A 115 -4.86 6.47 -13.12
N VAL A 116 -3.88 7.11 -12.48
CA VAL A 116 -3.24 8.36 -12.91
C VAL A 116 -1.71 8.23 -12.83
N GLY A 117 -0.99 9.00 -13.67
CA GLY A 117 0.47 8.90 -13.77
C GLY A 117 1.26 9.46 -12.59
N HIS A 118 0.67 10.36 -11.79
CA HIS A 118 1.30 11.00 -10.62
C HIS A 118 0.77 10.41 -9.30
N ALA A 119 0.35 9.14 -9.32
CA ALA A 119 -0.16 8.50 -8.11
C ALA A 119 0.97 8.35 -7.08
N GLU A 120 0.76 8.87 -5.89
CA GLU A 120 1.72 8.81 -4.78
C GLU A 120 1.22 7.87 -3.69
N PHE A 121 2.11 7.05 -3.16
CA PHE A 121 1.81 6.16 -2.06
C PHE A 121 2.54 6.60 -0.78
N HIS A 122 1.75 6.81 0.26
CA HIS A 122 2.21 7.07 1.63
C HIS A 122 1.60 6.03 2.57
N TRP A 123 2.24 5.72 3.69
CA TRP A 123 1.64 4.88 4.74
C TRP A 123 1.13 5.78 5.86
N PRO A 124 -0.18 6.06 5.95
CA PRO A 124 -0.70 6.76 7.12
C PRO A 124 -0.68 5.81 8.32
N SER A 125 -0.34 6.34 9.50
CA SER A 125 -0.61 5.65 10.77
C SER A 125 -2.08 5.84 11.09
N ILE A 126 -2.79 4.74 11.33
CA ILE A 126 -4.20 4.71 11.72
C ILE A 126 -4.27 4.18 13.15
N ASP A 127 -4.90 4.93 14.06
CA ASP A 127 -5.10 4.45 15.43
C ASP A 127 -6.21 3.40 15.47
N ASP A 128 -6.04 2.41 16.35
CA ASP A 128 -6.98 1.30 16.53
C ASP A 128 -8.43 1.76 16.81
N LYS A 129 -8.60 2.96 17.38
CA LYS A 129 -9.89 3.54 17.79
C LYS A 129 -10.42 4.61 16.85
N GLU A 130 -9.65 5.03 15.85
CA GLU A 130 -10.16 5.96 14.84
C GLU A 130 -11.36 5.33 14.11
N CYS A 131 -12.39 6.15 13.92
CA CYS A 131 -13.51 5.80 13.08
C CYS A 131 -13.04 5.80 11.63
N VAL A 132 -13.24 4.68 10.95
CA VAL A 132 -12.84 4.46 9.57
C VAL A 132 -14.08 4.23 8.72
N GLU A 133 -14.16 4.93 7.60
CA GLU A 133 -15.30 4.86 6.69
C GLU A 133 -14.84 5.01 5.23
N LEU A 134 -15.49 4.28 4.31
CA LEU A 134 -15.29 4.50 2.89
C LEU A 134 -15.75 5.90 2.49
N LEU A 135 -14.94 6.58 1.71
CA LEU A 135 -15.31 7.87 1.16
C LEU A 135 -16.56 7.77 0.27
N PRO A 136 -17.43 8.80 0.24
CA PRO A 136 -18.61 8.80 -0.60
C PRO A 136 -18.29 8.51 -2.07
N GLY A 137 -19.09 7.64 -2.69
CA GLY A 137 -18.91 7.19 -4.07
C GLY A 137 -17.89 6.07 -4.25
N THR A 138 -17.25 5.60 -3.19
CA THR A 138 -16.49 4.33 -3.21
C THR A 138 -17.46 3.16 -3.36
N ARG A 139 -17.14 2.21 -4.25
CA ARG A 139 -17.91 0.99 -4.46
C ARG A 139 -17.00 -0.21 -4.69
N ILE A 140 -17.49 -1.40 -4.33
CA ILE A 140 -16.91 -2.66 -4.79
C ILE A 140 -17.40 -2.89 -6.23
N GLY A 141 -16.47 -3.20 -7.13
CA GLY A 141 -16.75 -3.50 -8.53
C GLY A 141 -15.63 -4.34 -9.14
N GLU A 142 -15.43 -4.19 -10.44
CA GLU A 142 -14.36 -4.87 -11.18
C GLU A 142 -13.42 -3.85 -11.82
N TYR A 143 -12.12 -4.15 -11.79
CA TYR A 143 -11.07 -3.44 -12.48
C TYR A 143 -10.14 -4.45 -13.13
N ASP A 144 -10.03 -4.39 -14.46
CA ASP A 144 -9.25 -5.33 -15.26
C ASP A 144 -9.61 -6.82 -15.03
N GLY A 145 -10.91 -7.09 -14.84
CA GLY A 145 -11.43 -8.44 -14.57
C GLY A 145 -11.24 -8.93 -13.13
N GLU A 146 -10.63 -8.11 -12.25
CA GLU A 146 -10.45 -8.43 -10.84
C GLU A 146 -11.37 -7.61 -9.94
N ARG A 147 -11.73 -8.18 -8.79
CA ARG A 147 -12.57 -7.49 -7.80
C ARG A 147 -11.78 -6.32 -7.19
N ALA A 148 -12.39 -5.13 -7.15
CA ALA A 148 -11.70 -3.93 -6.68
C ALA A 148 -12.62 -2.94 -5.93
N LEU A 149 -12.03 -2.12 -5.05
CA LEU A 149 -12.64 -0.87 -4.58
C LEU A 149 -12.31 0.27 -5.54
N LEU A 150 -13.35 0.98 -5.97
CA LEU A 150 -13.28 2.04 -6.96
C LEU A 150 -13.95 3.29 -6.46
N ARG A 151 -13.28 4.43 -6.62
CA ARG A 151 -13.85 5.76 -6.37
C ARG A 151 -13.46 6.71 -7.51
N ARG A 152 -14.42 7.47 -8.00
CA ARG A 152 -14.15 8.48 -9.03
C ARG A 152 -13.19 9.54 -8.48
N GLY A 153 -12.09 9.77 -9.19
CA GLY A 153 -11.07 10.76 -8.80
C GLY A 153 -10.08 10.27 -7.76
N ALA A 154 -10.17 9.02 -7.29
CA ALA A 154 -9.10 8.41 -6.54
C ALA A 154 -7.90 8.08 -7.45
N PRO A 155 -6.65 8.18 -6.95
CA PRO A 155 -5.46 7.90 -7.75
C PRO A 155 -5.23 6.41 -8.02
N TYR A 156 -5.92 5.53 -7.28
CA TYR A 156 -5.79 4.07 -7.39
C TYR A 156 -7.15 3.37 -7.52
N ALA A 157 -7.14 2.25 -8.24
CA ALA A 157 -8.07 1.15 -8.02
C ALA A 157 -7.45 0.18 -7.01
N VAL A 158 -8.17 -0.20 -5.96
CA VAL A 158 -7.67 -1.16 -4.97
C VAL A 158 -8.13 -2.55 -5.39
N VAL A 159 -7.24 -3.35 -5.98
CA VAL A 159 -7.52 -4.74 -6.34
C VAL A 159 -7.47 -5.61 -5.09
N LEU A 160 -8.53 -6.40 -4.86
CA LEU A 160 -8.74 -7.24 -3.69
C LEU A 160 -8.52 -8.71 -4.07
N HIS A 161 -7.30 -9.19 -3.88
CA HIS A 161 -6.87 -10.52 -4.31
C HIS A 161 -7.45 -11.64 -3.45
N ARG A 162 -7.50 -11.44 -2.13
CA ARG A 162 -7.90 -12.48 -1.17
C ARG A 162 -8.16 -11.92 0.23
N ALA A 163 -8.70 -12.76 1.10
CA ALA A 163 -8.82 -12.48 2.53
C ALA A 163 -7.47 -12.17 3.19
N PRO A 164 -7.45 -11.29 4.21
CA PRO A 164 -8.61 -10.64 4.82
C PRO A 164 -9.07 -9.34 4.10
N ALA A 165 -8.33 -8.85 3.11
CA ALA A 165 -8.61 -7.54 2.49
C ALA A 165 -10.01 -7.45 1.87
N ASP A 166 -10.46 -8.50 1.17
CA ASP A 166 -11.79 -8.54 0.56
C ASP A 166 -12.93 -8.47 1.60
N ARG A 167 -12.78 -9.17 2.73
CA ARG A 167 -13.74 -9.15 3.84
C ARG A 167 -13.74 -7.84 4.60
N ILE A 168 -12.59 -7.21 4.78
CA ILE A 168 -12.48 -5.87 5.37
C ILE A 168 -13.23 -4.86 4.49
N ALA A 169 -13.01 -4.90 3.16
CA ALA A 169 -13.72 -4.05 2.21
C ALA A 169 -15.25 -4.26 2.25
N GLU A 170 -15.72 -5.50 2.37
CA GLU A 170 -17.14 -5.82 2.53
C GLU A 170 -17.75 -5.24 3.81
N LEU A 171 -17.06 -5.34 4.93
CA LEU A 171 -17.53 -4.79 6.21
C LEU A 171 -17.58 -3.25 6.16
N LEU A 172 -16.54 -2.61 5.61
CA LEU A 172 -16.48 -1.16 5.43
C LEU A 172 -17.56 -0.63 4.50
N ALA A 173 -17.98 -1.43 3.50
CA ALA A 173 -19.10 -1.07 2.62
C ALA A 173 -20.46 -1.02 3.34
N ASN A 174 -20.56 -1.58 4.56
CA ASN A 174 -21.79 -1.57 5.36
C ASN A 174 -21.87 -0.40 6.35
N GLY A 175 -20.84 0.43 6.47
CA GLY A 175 -20.86 1.66 7.26
C GLY A 175 -19.57 1.92 8.07
N PRO A 176 -19.53 3.03 8.83
CA PRO A 176 -18.41 3.39 9.68
C PRO A 176 -18.13 2.32 10.74
N THR A 177 -16.85 2.11 11.06
CA THR A 177 -16.39 1.14 12.07
C THR A 177 -15.01 1.55 12.61
N THR A 178 -14.31 0.67 13.33
CA THR A 178 -12.94 0.87 13.81
C THR A 178 -12.07 -0.33 13.45
N VAL A 179 -10.74 -0.16 13.52
CA VAL A 179 -9.78 -1.27 13.34
C VAL A 179 -10.04 -2.38 14.36
N VAL A 180 -10.34 -2.04 15.62
CA VAL A 180 -10.66 -3.03 16.67
C VAL A 180 -11.91 -3.83 16.34
N GLU A 181 -13.00 -3.17 15.94
CA GLU A 181 -14.26 -3.84 15.60
C GLU A 181 -14.11 -4.75 14.37
N LEU A 182 -13.37 -4.30 13.36
CA LEU A 182 -13.04 -5.09 12.17
C LEU A 182 -12.24 -6.34 12.54
N ALA A 183 -11.19 -6.18 13.35
CA ALA A 183 -10.35 -7.27 13.83
C ALA A 183 -11.16 -8.30 14.63
N ASP A 184 -11.95 -7.84 15.60
CA ASP A 184 -12.78 -8.70 16.45
C ASP A 184 -13.84 -9.46 15.63
N ARG A 185 -14.47 -8.83 14.63
CA ARG A 185 -15.47 -9.46 13.75
C ARG A 185 -14.87 -10.51 12.81
N LEU A 186 -13.67 -10.26 12.31
CA LEU A 186 -13.02 -11.12 11.33
C LEU A 186 -12.12 -12.19 11.98
N GLY A 187 -11.83 -12.06 13.27
CA GLY A 187 -10.90 -12.96 13.98
C GLY A 187 -9.47 -12.85 13.45
N VAL A 188 -9.04 -11.65 13.08
CA VAL A 188 -7.71 -11.36 12.52
C VAL A 188 -6.94 -10.38 13.41
N ASP A 189 -5.62 -10.37 13.28
CA ASP A 189 -4.76 -9.50 14.09
C ASP A 189 -5.01 -8.02 13.77
N ARG A 190 -5.16 -7.20 14.82
CA ARG A 190 -5.39 -5.74 14.70
C ARG A 190 -4.34 -5.03 13.85
N PRO A 191 -3.02 -5.29 14.02
CA PRO A 191 -2.02 -4.67 13.17
C PRO A 191 -2.23 -4.94 11.67
N LEU A 192 -2.69 -6.14 11.30
CA LEU A 192 -2.95 -6.48 9.90
C LEU A 192 -4.17 -5.72 9.35
N VAL A 193 -5.20 -5.52 10.17
CA VAL A 193 -6.36 -4.68 9.81
C VAL A 193 -5.94 -3.23 9.65
N ALA A 194 -5.13 -2.71 10.58
CA ALA A 194 -4.60 -1.35 10.48
C ALA A 194 -3.80 -1.15 9.18
N ASP A 195 -3.00 -2.14 8.78
CA ASP A 195 -2.27 -2.08 7.52
C ASP A 195 -3.21 -2.04 6.31
N VAL A 196 -4.21 -2.92 6.26
CA VAL A 196 -5.19 -2.92 5.16
C VAL A 196 -5.90 -1.56 5.09
N VAL A 197 -6.36 -1.04 6.23
CA VAL A 197 -7.03 0.27 6.31
C VAL A 197 -6.08 1.39 5.88
N ALA A 198 -4.81 1.35 6.26
CA ALA A 198 -3.81 2.31 5.83
C ALA A 198 -3.66 2.31 4.30
N TYR A 199 -3.59 1.15 3.65
CA TYR A 199 -3.56 1.05 2.19
C TYR A 199 -4.83 1.63 1.53
N LEU A 200 -6.00 1.39 2.10
CA LEU A 200 -7.25 1.96 1.61
C LEU A 200 -7.29 3.49 1.75
N ALA A 201 -6.73 4.02 2.84
CA ALA A 201 -6.59 5.45 3.04
C ALA A 201 -5.62 6.07 2.02
N SER A 202 -4.45 5.46 1.81
CA SER A 202 -3.48 5.89 0.78
C SER A 202 -4.06 5.85 -0.63
N ALA A 203 -4.96 4.91 -0.89
CA ALA A 203 -5.64 4.81 -2.17
C ALA A 203 -6.67 5.93 -2.42
N GLY A 204 -6.99 6.74 -1.40
CA GLY A 204 -8.01 7.79 -1.48
C GLY A 204 -9.44 7.25 -1.57
N VAL A 205 -9.68 6.05 -1.01
CA VAL A 205 -11.00 5.41 -0.96
C VAL A 205 -11.58 5.33 0.45
N LEU A 206 -10.78 5.60 1.48
CA LEU A 206 -11.13 5.56 2.90
C LEU A 206 -10.61 6.82 3.59
N TYR A 207 -11.31 7.26 4.64
CA TYR A 207 -10.81 8.25 5.57
C TYR A 207 -10.88 7.72 7.02
N ALA A 208 -9.98 8.21 7.86
CA ALA A 208 -9.94 7.92 9.29
C ALA A 208 -10.13 9.22 10.08
N THR A 209 -10.87 9.17 11.17
CA THR A 209 -11.12 10.31 12.03
C THR A 209 -11.33 9.89 13.48
N ASP A 210 -10.90 10.74 14.42
CA ASP A 210 -11.19 10.57 15.85
C ASP A 210 -12.68 10.72 16.20
N GLN A 211 -13.55 11.13 15.26
CA GLN A 211 -14.96 11.43 15.52
C GLN A 211 -15.88 10.47 14.75
N PHE A 212 -16.68 9.69 15.47
CA PHE A 212 -17.82 9.00 14.85
C PHE A 212 -18.83 10.03 14.31
N PRO A 213 -19.41 9.83 13.11
CA PRO A 213 -20.40 10.75 12.58
C PRO A 213 -21.61 10.86 13.53
N PRO A 214 -22.08 12.09 13.83
CA PRO A 214 -23.20 12.28 14.75
C PRO A 214 -24.47 11.67 14.15
N GLY A 215 -24.94 10.57 14.75
CA GLY A 215 -26.16 9.86 14.33
C GLY A 215 -25.96 8.36 14.08
N GLY A 216 -24.72 7.87 14.03
CA GLY A 216 -24.43 6.45 14.20
C GLY A 216 -24.36 6.15 15.70
N ASP A 217 -25.37 5.47 16.25
CA ASP A 217 -25.22 4.90 17.59
C ASP A 217 -23.95 4.02 17.58
N PRO A 218 -22.98 4.22 18.50
CA PRO A 218 -21.90 3.27 18.64
C PRO A 218 -22.54 1.90 18.96
N PRO A 219 -22.15 0.81 18.27
CA PRO A 219 -22.82 -0.49 18.42
C PRO A 219 -22.68 -1.10 19.83
N TYR A 220 -21.98 -0.44 20.75
CA TYR A 220 -21.87 -0.81 22.16
C TYR A 220 -23.09 -0.39 22.99
N ARG A 221 -24.26 -0.94 22.65
CA ARG A 221 -25.32 -1.22 23.62
C ARG A 221 -25.98 -2.58 23.31
N ARG A 222 -25.34 -3.64 23.78
CA ARG A 222 -25.98 -4.73 24.56
C ARG A 222 -24.94 -5.68 25.11
#